data_AF-A0AAW6BR53-F1
#
_entry.id   AF-A0AAW6BR53-F1
#
_cell.length_a   1.000
_cell.length_b   1.000
_cell.length_c   1.000
_cell.angle_alpha   90.00
_cell.angle_beta   90.00
_cell.angle_gamma   90.00
#
_symmetry.space_group_name_H-M   'P 1'
#
loop_
_entity.id
_entity.type
_entity.pdbx_description
1 polymer ?
#
loop_
_entity_poly.entity_id
_entity_poly.type
_entity_poly.pdbx_seq_one_letter_code
_entity_poly.pdbx_strand_id
1 'polypeptide(L)'
;MAVAGGAQIVAATPEIAAMARAALEGCKAAPTICLNNAGIQVAEALTPGGVGAAGVIGVGKTAAEAVAAKSEAVAANVVKNVSKNLEQGVSKTIKSYGPHEIGPLGNPNDLRAPASTFRSGSYTEKVAETDMYFFRDYGGSAKVDGRFWTPQPSKGPLQSQLDSAVLPEWGNTFKNQAIIKIPKGTKYYEGPAAAQIGTKGTQLTLHGGGTQIFLPSLDNNWIIKK
;
A
#
# COMPACT_ATOMS: atom_id res chain seq x y z
N MET A 1 33.63 -1.37 12.29
CA MET A 1 33.88 -2.63 11.55
C MET A 1 34.21 -3.72 12.53
N ALA A 2 33.70 -4.92 12.29
CA ALA A 2 33.76 -6.03 13.22
C ALA A 2 34.29 -7.29 12.52
N VAL A 3 35.14 -8.08 13.18
CA VAL A 3 35.63 -9.38 12.67
C VAL A 3 35.12 -10.49 13.58
N ALA A 4 34.51 -11.53 13.01
CA ALA A 4 34.12 -12.77 13.71
C ALA A 4 34.17 -13.96 12.74
N GLY A 5 34.70 -15.10 13.18
CA GLY A 5 34.77 -16.33 12.37
C GLY A 5 35.60 -16.22 11.08
N GLY A 6 36.53 -15.27 10.97
CA GLY A 6 37.33 -15.00 9.77
C GLY A 6 36.68 -14.07 8.74
N ALA A 7 35.46 -13.58 8.99
CA ALA A 7 34.73 -12.69 8.09
C ALA A 7 34.69 -11.24 8.61
N GLN A 8 34.81 -10.26 7.69
CA GLN A 8 34.57 -8.85 7.99
C GLN A 8 33.07 -8.53 7.93
N ILE A 9 32.56 -7.92 9.00
CA ILE A 9 31.18 -7.51 9.19
C ILE A 9 31.12 -5.98 9.14
N VAL A 10 30.31 -5.48 8.21
CA VAL A 10 29.92 -4.07 8.11
C VAL A 10 28.44 -3.97 8.45
N ALA A 11 28.12 -3.18 9.48
CA ALA A 11 26.76 -2.96 9.96
C ALA A 11 26.46 -1.46 10.01
N ALA A 12 25.17 -1.11 9.91
CA ALA A 12 24.71 0.27 9.86
C ALA A 12 24.89 1.04 11.20
N THR A 13 24.91 0.34 12.34
CA THR A 13 25.21 0.93 13.65
C THR A 13 26.13 0.01 14.48
N PRO A 14 26.80 0.55 15.52
CA PRO A 14 27.62 -0.24 16.43
C PRO A 14 26.82 -1.30 17.20
N GLU A 15 25.57 -1.04 17.60
CA GLU A 15 24.74 -2.03 18.30
C GLU A 15 24.40 -3.22 17.39
N ILE A 16 24.11 -2.96 16.12
CA ILE A 16 23.83 -4.00 15.12
C ILE A 16 25.09 -4.83 14.85
N ALA A 17 26.27 -4.19 14.85
CA ALA A 17 27.54 -4.91 14.73
C ALA A 17 27.79 -5.86 15.91
N ALA A 18 27.42 -5.46 17.12
CA ALA A 18 27.56 -6.28 18.33
C ALA A 18 26.62 -7.49 18.32
N MET A 19 25.35 -7.29 17.92
CA MET A 19 24.38 -8.38 17.79
C MET A 19 24.78 -9.39 16.71
N ALA A 20 25.26 -8.90 15.56
CA ALA A 20 25.74 -9.77 14.48
C ALA A 20 26.96 -10.62 14.89
N ARG A 21 27.87 -10.05 15.70
CA ARG A 21 29.00 -10.79 16.27
C ARG A 21 28.55 -11.91 17.22
N ALA A 22 27.65 -11.61 18.14
CA ALA A 22 27.13 -12.60 19.09
C ALA A 22 26.41 -13.76 18.39
N ALA A 23 25.64 -13.47 17.33
CA ALA A 23 24.98 -14.49 16.52
C ALA A 23 25.97 -15.40 15.76
N LEU A 24 27.10 -14.85 15.32
CA LEU A 24 28.16 -15.59 14.61
C LEU A 24 28.95 -16.53 15.52
N GLU A 25 29.22 -16.15 16.76
CA GLU A 25 29.93 -17.01 17.73
C GLU A 25 29.13 -18.27 18.10
N GLY A 26 27.80 -18.23 18.01
CA GLY A 26 26.92 -19.39 18.20
C GLY A 26 26.92 -20.39 17.03
N CYS A 27 27.44 -20.01 15.86
CA CYS A 27 27.29 -20.77 14.62
C CYS A 27 28.61 -21.43 14.19
N LYS A 28 28.97 -22.52 14.89
CA LYS A 28 30.26 -23.21 14.73
C LYS A 28 30.53 -23.90 13.38
N ALA A 29 29.54 -24.12 12.51
CA ALA A 29 29.75 -24.96 11.30
C ALA A 29 29.36 -24.30 9.95
N ALA A 30 28.62 -23.20 9.92
CA ALA A 30 28.21 -22.54 8.66
C ALA A 30 27.77 -21.07 8.89
N PRO A 31 28.71 -20.13 9.07
CA PRO A 31 28.39 -18.75 9.41
C PRO A 31 27.52 -18.04 8.35
N THR A 32 27.67 -18.37 7.06
CA THR A 32 26.89 -17.77 5.95
C THR A 32 25.43 -18.22 5.93
N ILE A 33 25.15 -19.49 6.23
CA ILE A 33 23.77 -20.03 6.28
C ILE A 33 23.05 -19.53 7.54
N CYS A 34 23.78 -19.48 8.66
CA CYS A 34 23.27 -18.94 9.91
C CYS A 34 22.91 -17.44 9.81
N LEU A 35 23.71 -16.64 9.11
CA LEU A 35 23.42 -15.22 8.88
C LEU A 35 22.17 -14.97 8.03
N ASN A 36 21.88 -15.82 7.04
CA ASN A 36 20.67 -15.66 6.24
C ASN A 36 19.41 -15.89 7.09
N ASN A 37 19.43 -16.89 7.98
CA ASN A 37 18.29 -17.19 8.84
C ASN A 37 18.14 -16.17 9.99
N ALA A 38 19.24 -15.76 10.62
CA ALA A 38 19.23 -14.72 11.66
C ALA A 38 18.96 -13.32 11.10
N GLY A 39 19.46 -13.02 9.90
CA GLY A 39 19.27 -11.75 9.21
C GLY A 39 17.82 -11.49 8.81
N ILE A 40 17.04 -12.54 8.53
CA ILE A 40 15.59 -12.43 8.31
C ILE A 40 14.86 -12.08 9.62
N GLN A 41 15.19 -12.75 10.74
CA GLN A 41 14.52 -12.50 12.03
C GLN A 41 14.82 -11.11 12.61
N VAL A 42 16.02 -10.56 12.39
CA VAL A 42 16.39 -9.20 12.84
C VAL A 42 15.85 -8.12 11.90
N ALA A 43 15.74 -8.38 10.59
CA ALA A 43 15.20 -7.43 9.62
C ALA A 43 13.70 -7.13 9.82
N GLU A 44 12.91 -8.13 10.27
CA GLU A 44 11.50 -7.93 10.62
C GLU A 44 11.30 -7.12 11.90
N ALA A 45 12.20 -7.24 12.88
CA ALA A 45 12.09 -6.53 14.16
C ALA A 45 12.44 -5.03 14.05
N LEU A 46 13.30 -4.65 13.09
CA LEU A 46 13.79 -3.28 12.94
C LEU A 46 13.02 -2.47 11.89
N THR A 47 12.37 -3.13 10.92
CA THR A 47 11.62 -2.46 9.85
C THR A 47 10.36 -3.24 9.45
N PRO A 48 9.17 -2.90 10.00
CA PRO A 48 7.91 -3.41 9.48
C PRO A 48 7.70 -2.87 8.06
N GLY A 49 7.74 -3.73 7.03
CA GLY A 49 7.48 -3.28 5.65
C GLY A 49 8.30 -3.93 4.53
N GLY A 50 9.05 -5.01 4.76
CA GLY A 50 9.49 -5.88 3.67
C GLY A 50 10.66 -5.37 2.83
N VAL A 51 11.74 -4.91 3.46
CA VAL A 51 13.06 -4.88 2.82
C VAL A 51 13.81 -6.12 3.28
N GLY A 52 13.79 -7.17 2.47
CA GLY A 52 14.48 -8.43 2.76
C GLY A 52 15.98 -8.23 3.01
N ALA A 53 16.60 -9.24 3.63
CA ALA A 53 17.96 -9.30 4.18
C ALA A 53 19.14 -8.86 3.27
N ALA A 54 18.91 -8.42 2.03
CA ALA A 54 19.95 -7.98 1.11
C ALA A 54 20.49 -6.55 1.37
N GLY A 55 19.84 -5.75 2.22
CA GLY A 55 20.14 -4.31 2.35
C GLY A 55 21.00 -3.86 3.55
N VAL A 56 21.19 -4.70 4.58
CA VAL A 56 21.74 -4.22 5.87
C VAL A 56 22.99 -4.96 6.38
N ILE A 57 23.28 -6.17 5.91
CA ILE A 57 24.47 -6.93 6.30
C ILE A 57 25.09 -7.57 5.05
N GLY A 58 26.31 -7.17 4.70
CA GLY A 58 27.09 -7.78 3.63
C GLY A 58 28.34 -8.44 4.20
N VAL A 59 28.47 -9.75 4.05
CA VAL A 59 29.73 -10.45 4.32
C VAL A 59 30.63 -10.28 3.09
N GLY A 60 31.83 -9.70 3.27
CA GLY A 60 32.80 -9.52 2.19
C GLY A 60 32.58 -8.30 1.28
N LYS A 61 31.68 -7.37 1.63
CA LYS A 61 31.49 -6.10 0.91
C LYS A 61 32.21 -4.94 1.60
N THR A 62 32.78 -4.04 0.81
CA THR A 62 33.37 -2.80 1.30
C THR A 62 32.29 -1.80 1.73
N ALA A 63 32.64 -0.83 2.58
CA ALA A 63 31.69 0.19 3.05
C ALA A 63 31.04 1.00 1.90
N ALA A 64 31.74 1.18 0.78
CA ALA A 64 31.24 1.86 -0.41
C ALA A 64 30.13 1.06 -1.11
N GLU A 65 30.27 -0.26 -1.21
CA GLU A 65 29.29 -1.14 -1.85
C GLU A 65 28.00 -1.30 -1.02
N ALA A 66 28.10 -1.19 0.31
CA ALA A 66 26.93 -1.16 1.19
C ALA A 66 26.13 0.15 1.07
N VAL A 67 26.80 1.27 0.83
CA VAL A 67 26.16 2.57 0.57
C VAL A 67 25.55 2.61 -0.84
N ALA A 68 26.22 2.01 -1.83
CA ALA A 68 25.68 1.82 -3.18
C ALA A 68 24.40 0.97 -3.16
N ALA A 69 24.37 -0.14 -2.41
CA ALA A 69 23.18 -0.99 -2.30
C ALA A 69 21.98 -0.26 -1.65
N LYS A 70 22.23 0.66 -0.70
CA LYS A 70 21.18 1.53 -0.14
C LYS A 70 20.66 2.53 -1.16
N SER A 71 21.54 3.11 -1.98
CA SER A 71 21.15 4.06 -3.02
C SER A 71 20.44 3.38 -4.19
N GLU A 72 20.81 2.15 -4.54
CA GLU A 72 20.10 1.32 -5.51
C GLU A 72 18.74 0.83 -5.01
N ALA A 73 18.61 0.46 -3.72
CA ALA A 73 17.32 0.09 -3.14
C ALA A 73 16.36 1.29 -3.05
N VAL A 74 16.87 2.48 -2.70
CA VAL A 74 16.09 3.72 -2.73
C VAL A 74 15.72 4.11 -4.17
N ALA A 75 16.66 4.02 -5.12
CA ALA A 75 16.41 4.28 -6.53
C ALA A 75 15.41 3.28 -7.12
N ALA A 76 15.48 2.00 -6.78
CA ALA A 76 14.53 0.99 -7.21
C ALA A 76 13.13 1.23 -6.62
N ASN A 77 13.04 1.73 -5.38
CA ASN A 77 11.76 2.09 -4.77
C ASN A 77 11.18 3.36 -5.40
N VAL A 78 12.01 4.37 -5.70
CA VAL A 78 11.62 5.57 -6.45
C VAL A 78 11.18 5.19 -7.86
N VAL A 79 11.93 4.36 -8.59
CA VAL A 79 11.59 3.90 -9.94
C VAL A 79 10.31 3.06 -9.92
N LYS A 80 10.10 2.14 -8.97
CA LYS A 80 8.83 1.41 -8.84
C LYS A 80 7.64 2.34 -8.58
N ASN A 81 7.82 3.36 -7.75
CA ASN A 81 6.79 4.35 -7.47
C ASN A 81 6.54 5.24 -8.69
N VAL A 82 7.58 5.68 -9.40
CA VAL A 82 7.47 6.46 -10.63
C VAL A 82 6.80 5.65 -11.74
N SER A 83 7.21 4.39 -11.97
CA SER A 83 6.62 3.50 -12.96
C SER A 83 5.14 3.20 -12.69
N LYS A 84 4.74 2.99 -11.42
CA LYS A 84 3.31 2.89 -11.06
C LYS A 84 2.53 4.18 -11.33
N ASN A 85 3.14 5.34 -11.07
CA ASN A 85 2.52 6.65 -11.34
C ASN A 85 2.41 6.95 -12.85
N LEU A 86 3.34 6.48 -13.68
CA LEU A 86 3.26 6.70 -15.13
C LEU A 86 2.10 5.94 -15.80
N GLU A 87 1.68 4.79 -15.27
CA GLU A 87 0.53 4.05 -15.82
C GLU A 87 -0.84 4.59 -15.35
N GLN A 88 -0.90 5.31 -14.22
CA GLN A 88 -2.14 5.87 -13.65
C GLN A 88 -2.33 7.37 -13.87
N GLY A 89 -1.32 8.05 -14.45
CA GLY A 89 -1.31 9.49 -14.64
C GLY A 89 -0.74 10.24 -13.42
N VAL A 90 -0.30 11.47 -13.65
CA VAL A 90 0.32 12.31 -12.60
C VAL A 90 -0.77 13.03 -11.82
N SER A 91 -0.63 13.09 -10.50
CA SER A 91 -1.54 13.81 -9.61
C SER A 91 -0.78 14.68 -8.61
N LYS A 92 -1.41 15.79 -8.23
CA LYS A 92 -0.93 16.69 -7.20
C LYS A 92 -1.69 16.46 -5.91
N THR A 93 -0.96 16.17 -4.84
CA THR A 93 -1.51 16.17 -3.48
C THR A 93 -1.80 17.59 -3.03
N ILE A 94 -3.03 17.84 -2.58
CA ILE A 94 -3.46 19.13 -2.04
C ILE A 94 -3.35 19.12 -0.52
N LYS A 95 -4.02 18.17 0.14
CA LYS A 95 -4.04 18.05 1.60
C LYS A 95 -4.41 16.62 2.02
N SER A 96 -3.81 16.16 3.11
CA SER A 96 -4.25 14.94 3.81
C SER A 96 -5.09 15.30 5.03
N TYR A 97 -6.13 14.51 5.26
CA TYR A 97 -7.09 14.65 6.36
C TYR A 97 -7.02 13.40 7.24
N GLY A 98 -7.05 13.61 8.56
CA GLY A 98 -7.00 12.56 9.57
C GLY A 98 -8.30 12.36 10.36
N PRO A 99 -8.33 11.40 11.30
CA PRO A 99 -9.51 11.02 12.09
C PRO A 99 -10.13 12.14 12.93
N HIS A 100 -9.36 13.18 13.25
CA HIS A 100 -9.76 14.28 14.12
C HIS A 100 -10.06 15.58 13.37
N GLU A 101 -10.06 15.54 12.04
CA GLU A 101 -10.30 16.72 11.21
C GLU A 101 -11.58 16.56 10.42
N ILE A 102 -12.39 17.62 10.39
CA ILE A 102 -13.55 17.70 9.49
C ILE A 102 -13.06 18.26 8.17
N GLY A 103 -12.95 17.38 7.17
CA GLY A 103 -12.55 17.75 5.81
C GLY A 103 -13.73 17.88 4.86
N PRO A 104 -13.46 18.05 3.55
CA PRO A 104 -14.49 18.24 2.52
C PRO A 104 -15.40 17.01 2.35
N LEU A 105 -14.99 15.83 2.82
CA LEU A 105 -15.83 14.62 2.83
C LEU A 105 -16.71 14.47 4.07
N GLY A 106 -16.79 15.50 4.92
CA GLY A 106 -17.60 15.54 6.13
C GLY A 106 -16.89 15.00 7.36
N ASN A 107 -17.66 14.86 8.45
CA ASN A 107 -17.15 14.37 9.74
C ASN A 107 -16.89 12.86 9.65
N PRO A 108 -15.66 12.38 9.93
CA PRO A 108 -15.34 10.95 9.87
C PRO A 108 -16.12 10.09 10.86
N ASN A 109 -16.67 10.68 11.93
CA ASN A 109 -17.50 9.97 12.92
C ASN A 109 -18.99 9.90 12.52
N ASP A 110 -19.40 10.58 11.43
CA ASP A 110 -20.73 10.44 10.86
C ASP A 110 -20.72 9.33 9.80
N LEU A 111 -21.41 8.21 10.08
CA LEU A 111 -21.51 7.05 9.18
C LEU A 111 -22.19 7.38 7.83
N ARG A 112 -22.84 8.54 7.71
CA ARG A 112 -23.43 9.01 6.45
C ARG A 112 -22.45 9.82 5.60
N ALA A 113 -21.37 10.32 6.21
CA ALA A 113 -20.35 11.10 5.53
C ALA A 113 -19.42 10.17 4.74
N PRO A 114 -19.04 10.51 3.49
CA PRO A 114 -18.06 9.75 2.72
C PRO A 114 -16.73 9.57 3.46
N ALA A 115 -16.35 10.51 4.34
CA ALA A 115 -15.16 10.37 5.19
C ALA A 115 -15.14 9.06 6.01
N SER A 116 -16.29 8.60 6.51
CA SER A 116 -16.38 7.36 7.31
C SER A 116 -16.08 6.08 6.52
N THR A 117 -16.10 6.15 5.18
CA THR A 117 -15.76 5.02 4.30
C THR A 117 -14.26 4.80 4.16
N PHE A 118 -13.45 5.76 4.60
CA PHE A 118 -12.00 5.64 4.65
C PHE A 118 -11.55 5.15 6.02
N ARG A 119 -10.50 4.34 6.06
CA ARG A 119 -10.00 3.73 7.30
C ARG A 119 -9.61 4.84 8.28
N SER A 120 -10.25 4.80 9.45
CA SER A 120 -10.10 5.83 10.48
C SER A 120 -10.38 7.25 9.96
N GLY A 121 -11.26 7.40 8.96
CA GLY A 121 -11.55 8.72 8.38
C GLY A 121 -10.39 9.36 7.61
N SER A 122 -9.33 8.62 7.31
CA SER A 122 -8.08 9.17 6.76
C SER A 122 -8.06 9.13 5.23
N TYR A 123 -7.91 10.28 4.59
CA TYR A 123 -7.85 10.37 3.13
C TYR A 123 -7.02 11.58 2.66
N THR A 124 -6.60 11.54 1.41
CA THR A 124 -5.84 12.61 0.75
C THR A 124 -6.65 13.19 -0.38
N GLU A 125 -6.80 14.51 -0.40
CA GLU A 125 -7.31 15.27 -1.53
C GLU A 125 -6.23 15.45 -2.58
N LYS A 126 -6.54 15.06 -3.81
CA LYS A 126 -5.65 15.14 -4.96
C LYS A 126 -6.35 15.81 -6.14
N VAL A 127 -5.55 16.38 -7.02
CA VAL A 127 -5.99 16.91 -8.32
C VAL A 127 -5.20 16.21 -9.41
N ALA A 128 -5.91 15.71 -10.43
CA ALA A 128 -5.30 15.08 -11.59
C ALA A 128 -4.50 16.11 -12.41
N GLU A 129 -3.21 15.91 -12.62
CA GLU A 129 -2.36 16.78 -13.46
C GLU A 129 -2.34 16.32 -14.93
N THR A 130 -2.69 15.05 -15.16
CA THR A 130 -2.97 14.46 -16.47
C THR A 130 -4.33 13.76 -16.44
N ASP A 131 -4.79 13.24 -17.58
CA ASP A 131 -5.89 12.29 -17.56
C ASP A 131 -5.50 11.06 -16.74
N MET A 132 -6.43 10.53 -15.96
CA MET A 132 -6.20 9.36 -15.10
C MET A 132 -7.29 8.31 -15.31
N TYR A 133 -6.93 7.05 -15.09
CA TYR A 133 -7.83 5.91 -15.26
C TYR A 133 -8.06 5.21 -13.93
N PHE A 134 -9.32 4.98 -13.60
CA PHE A 134 -9.72 4.21 -12.43
C PHE A 134 -10.70 3.11 -12.80
N PHE A 135 -10.80 2.11 -11.92
CA PHE A 135 -11.52 0.87 -12.16
C PHE A 135 -12.63 0.69 -11.14
N ARG A 136 -13.70 0.00 -11.53
CA ARG A 136 -14.80 -0.32 -10.60
C ARG A 136 -15.41 -1.66 -10.97
N ASP A 137 -15.38 -2.60 -10.04
CA ASP A 137 -16.11 -3.85 -10.19
C ASP A 137 -17.56 -3.68 -9.73
N TYR A 138 -18.48 -4.12 -10.58
CA TYR A 138 -19.91 -3.94 -10.38
C TYR A 138 -20.72 -5.14 -10.88
N GLY A 139 -22.02 -5.11 -10.62
CA GLY A 139 -22.98 -6.16 -10.98
C GLY A 139 -24.01 -6.38 -9.88
N GLY A 140 -25.09 -7.11 -10.20
CA GLY A 140 -26.23 -7.24 -9.30
C GLY A 140 -26.83 -5.86 -8.98
N SER A 141 -26.91 -5.52 -7.70
CA SER A 141 -27.44 -4.24 -7.22
C SER A 141 -26.45 -3.08 -7.34
N ALA A 142 -25.15 -3.36 -7.52
CA ALA A 142 -24.14 -2.34 -7.67
C ALA A 142 -24.13 -1.82 -9.11
N LYS A 143 -24.48 -0.54 -9.28
CA LYS A 143 -24.46 0.14 -10.57
C LYS A 143 -23.06 0.63 -10.94
N VAL A 144 -22.88 0.86 -12.23
CA VAL A 144 -21.63 1.31 -12.85
C VAL A 144 -21.29 2.76 -12.51
N ASP A 145 -22.30 3.60 -12.28
CA ASP A 145 -22.21 5.04 -11.97
C ASP A 145 -21.95 5.33 -10.47
N GLY A 146 -21.41 4.34 -9.74
CA GLY A 146 -21.02 4.54 -8.34
C GLY A 146 -19.83 5.48 -8.20
N ARG A 147 -19.74 6.16 -7.05
CA ARG A 147 -18.70 7.16 -6.76
C ARG A 147 -17.37 6.59 -6.26
N PHE A 148 -17.31 5.29 -6.01
CA PHE A 148 -16.14 4.61 -5.46
C PHE A 148 -15.45 3.77 -6.54
N TRP A 149 -14.14 3.99 -6.68
CA TRP A 149 -13.28 3.41 -7.70
C TRP A 149 -11.97 2.89 -7.06
N THR A 150 -11.20 2.11 -7.80
CA THR A 150 -9.87 1.62 -7.41
C THR A 150 -8.82 2.11 -8.41
N PRO A 151 -7.57 2.34 -7.97
CA PRO A 151 -6.52 2.79 -8.87
C PRO A 151 -6.08 1.67 -9.83
N GLN A 152 -6.15 0.42 -9.40
CA GLN A 152 -5.74 -0.75 -10.17
C GLN A 152 -6.95 -1.63 -10.52
N PRO A 153 -6.92 -2.33 -11.67
CA PRO A 153 -7.91 -3.35 -11.96
C PRO A 153 -7.78 -4.49 -10.96
N SER A 154 -8.90 -5.07 -10.59
CA SER A 154 -8.90 -6.25 -9.72
C SER A 154 -8.43 -7.50 -10.47
N LYS A 155 -7.90 -8.47 -9.73
CA LYS A 155 -7.57 -9.80 -10.24
C LYS A 155 -8.73 -10.79 -10.08
N GLY A 156 -9.89 -10.32 -9.62
CA GLY A 156 -11.12 -11.10 -9.52
C GLY A 156 -12.03 -10.69 -8.35
N PRO A 157 -13.27 -11.21 -8.31
CA PRO A 157 -14.32 -10.82 -7.36
C PRO A 157 -13.93 -10.87 -5.88
N LEU A 158 -13.26 -11.95 -5.46
CA LEU A 158 -12.90 -12.16 -4.06
C LEU A 158 -11.89 -11.11 -3.58
N GLN A 159 -10.89 -10.78 -4.42
CA GLN A 159 -9.91 -9.76 -4.09
C GLN A 159 -10.61 -8.40 -3.92
N SER A 160 -11.44 -8.00 -4.88
CA SER A 160 -12.16 -6.72 -4.82
C SER A 160 -13.04 -6.60 -3.60
N GLN A 161 -13.71 -7.70 -3.23
CA GLN A 161 -14.57 -7.76 -2.09
C GLN A 161 -13.81 -7.53 -0.77
N LEU A 162 -12.68 -8.21 -0.60
CA LEU A 162 -11.85 -8.10 0.60
C LEU A 162 -11.19 -6.72 0.70
N ASP A 163 -10.56 -6.26 -0.39
CA ASP A 163 -9.79 -5.01 -0.43
C ASP A 163 -10.69 -3.78 -0.25
N SER A 164 -11.87 -3.78 -0.89
CA SER A 164 -12.85 -2.67 -0.82
C SER A 164 -13.87 -2.83 0.30
N ALA A 165 -13.76 -3.90 1.10
CA ALA A 165 -14.70 -4.25 2.17
C ALA A 165 -16.18 -4.25 1.75
N VAL A 166 -16.50 -4.65 0.52
CA VAL A 166 -17.88 -4.61 0.02
C VAL A 166 -18.66 -5.81 0.55
N LEU A 167 -19.62 -5.56 1.44
CA LEU A 167 -20.37 -6.64 2.08
C LEU A 167 -21.24 -7.41 1.05
N PRO A 168 -21.29 -8.75 1.11
CA PRO A 168 -22.11 -9.54 0.18
C PRO A 168 -23.59 -9.13 0.18
N GLU A 169 -24.10 -8.70 1.35
CA GLU A 169 -25.50 -8.29 1.52
C GLU A 169 -25.88 -7.03 0.74
N TRP A 170 -24.90 -6.24 0.28
CA TRP A 170 -25.14 -5.09 -0.62
C TRP A 170 -25.41 -5.52 -2.07
N GLY A 171 -25.25 -6.82 -2.38
CA GLY A 171 -25.68 -7.41 -3.64
C GLY A 171 -24.77 -7.10 -4.84
N ASN A 172 -23.52 -6.68 -4.61
CA ASN A 172 -22.54 -6.57 -5.70
C ASN A 172 -22.06 -7.97 -6.09
N THR A 173 -22.20 -8.33 -7.37
CA THR A 173 -21.72 -9.62 -7.89
C THR A 173 -20.30 -9.56 -8.45
N PHE A 174 -19.71 -8.36 -8.62
CA PHE A 174 -18.38 -8.12 -9.19
C PHE A 174 -18.13 -8.83 -10.53
N LYS A 175 -19.18 -9.01 -11.34
CA LYS A 175 -19.11 -9.76 -12.60
C LYS A 175 -18.56 -8.92 -13.74
N ASN A 176 -18.71 -7.59 -13.63
CA ASN A 176 -18.31 -6.63 -14.64
C ASN A 176 -17.25 -5.69 -14.05
N GLN A 177 -16.40 -5.15 -14.91
CA GLN A 177 -15.40 -4.16 -14.53
C GLN A 177 -15.48 -2.96 -15.47
N ALA A 178 -15.80 -1.81 -14.89
CA ALA A 178 -15.85 -0.53 -15.56
C ALA A 178 -14.52 0.20 -15.46
N ILE A 179 -14.27 1.08 -16.44
CA ILE A 179 -13.13 1.98 -16.48
C ILE A 179 -13.66 3.40 -16.64
N ILE A 180 -13.22 4.30 -15.76
CA ILE A 180 -13.45 5.73 -15.88
C ILE A 180 -12.15 6.44 -16.25
N LYS A 181 -12.24 7.38 -17.18
CA LYS A 181 -11.16 8.29 -17.55
C LYS A 181 -11.51 9.68 -17.01
N ILE A 182 -10.90 10.08 -15.89
CA ILE A 182 -11.10 11.43 -15.36
C ILE A 182 -10.18 12.41 -16.11
N PRO A 183 -10.66 13.61 -16.47
CA PRO A 183 -9.84 14.60 -17.16
C PRO A 183 -8.86 15.27 -16.19
N LYS A 184 -7.76 15.80 -16.74
CA LYS A 184 -6.89 16.75 -16.03
C LYS A 184 -7.69 17.85 -15.32
N GLY A 185 -7.29 18.18 -14.11
CA GLY A 185 -7.93 19.19 -13.25
C GLY A 185 -9.03 18.62 -12.36
N THR A 186 -9.40 17.35 -12.53
CA THR A 186 -10.41 16.71 -11.69
C THR A 186 -9.89 16.51 -10.28
N LYS A 187 -10.68 16.96 -9.31
CA LYS A 187 -10.43 16.72 -7.88
C LYS A 187 -10.99 15.35 -7.50
N TYR A 188 -10.20 14.58 -6.77
CA TYR A 188 -10.60 13.28 -6.23
C TYR A 188 -9.96 13.06 -4.86
N TYR A 189 -10.47 12.06 -4.15
CA TYR A 189 -9.97 11.71 -2.82
C TYR A 189 -9.51 10.26 -2.80
N GLU A 190 -8.39 10.00 -2.16
CA GLU A 190 -7.76 8.69 -2.12
C GLU A 190 -7.45 8.31 -0.67
N GLY A 191 -7.70 7.06 -0.31
CA GLY A 191 -7.34 6.54 1.00
C GLY A 191 -7.66 5.05 1.13
N PRO A 192 -7.20 4.40 2.20
CA PRO A 192 -7.54 3.01 2.49
C PRO A 192 -9.04 2.86 2.76
N ALA A 193 -9.68 1.82 2.22
CA ALA A 193 -11.06 1.49 2.56
C ALA A 193 -11.19 1.08 4.05
N ALA A 194 -12.22 1.59 4.73
CA ALA A 194 -12.55 1.20 6.09
C ALA A 194 -13.07 -0.23 6.18
N ALA A 195 -12.89 -0.85 7.35
CA ALA A 195 -13.52 -2.13 7.63
C ALA A 195 -15.04 -2.00 7.64
N GLN A 196 -15.73 -3.03 7.15
CA GLN A 196 -17.19 -3.10 7.14
C GLN A 196 -17.63 -4.33 7.94
N ILE A 197 -18.66 -4.13 8.76
CA ILE A 197 -19.24 -5.19 9.59
C ILE A 197 -20.63 -5.50 9.02
N GLY A 198 -20.82 -6.75 8.61
CA GLY A 198 -22.08 -7.25 8.08
C GLY A 198 -23.20 -7.11 9.11
N THR A 199 -24.39 -6.74 8.63
CA THR A 199 -25.57 -6.60 9.48
C THR A 199 -26.40 -7.89 9.54
N LYS A 200 -26.16 -8.85 8.64
CA LYS A 200 -26.85 -10.14 8.56
C LYS A 200 -25.96 -11.31 8.98
N GLY A 201 -26.59 -12.35 9.53
CA GLY A 201 -25.94 -13.65 9.81
C GLY A 201 -24.83 -13.56 10.86
N THR A 202 -23.67 -14.16 10.59
CA THR A 202 -22.50 -14.21 11.48
C THR A 202 -21.76 -12.88 11.65
N GLN A 203 -22.32 -11.76 11.18
CA GLN A 203 -21.69 -10.44 11.18
C GLN A 203 -20.29 -10.47 10.57
N LEU A 204 -20.21 -10.97 9.33
CA LEU A 204 -18.95 -11.03 8.58
C LEU A 204 -18.25 -9.68 8.62
N THR A 205 -17.03 -9.67 9.16
CA THR A 205 -16.18 -8.48 9.18
C THR A 205 -15.24 -8.55 7.98
N LEU A 206 -15.31 -7.55 7.11
CA LEU A 206 -14.35 -7.34 6.03
C LEU A 206 -13.42 -6.21 6.44
N HIS A 207 -12.13 -6.49 6.59
CA HIS A 207 -11.18 -5.50 7.12
C HIS A 207 -10.86 -4.35 6.15
N GLY A 208 -11.10 -4.53 4.85
CA GLY A 208 -10.76 -3.53 3.84
C GLY A 208 -9.25 -3.32 3.74
N GLY A 209 -8.84 -2.06 3.59
CA GLY A 209 -7.44 -1.65 3.51
C GLY A 209 -6.89 -1.52 2.09
N GLY A 210 -7.64 -1.92 1.07
CA GLY A 210 -7.33 -1.59 -0.31
C GLY A 210 -7.44 -0.08 -0.56
N THR A 211 -6.66 0.43 -1.53
CA THR A 211 -6.77 1.84 -1.93
C THR A 211 -8.09 2.09 -2.62
N GLN A 212 -8.88 2.99 -2.04
CA GLN A 212 -10.16 3.46 -2.55
C GLN A 212 -10.03 4.89 -3.06
N ILE A 213 -10.66 5.16 -4.18
CA ILE A 213 -10.81 6.49 -4.79
C ILE A 213 -12.28 6.90 -4.66
N PHE A 214 -12.53 8.11 -4.15
CA PHE A 214 -13.84 8.74 -4.12
C PHE A 214 -13.89 9.94 -5.07
N LEU A 215 -14.87 9.91 -5.97
CA LEU A 215 -15.19 11.01 -6.87
C LEU A 215 -16.43 11.75 -6.37
N PRO A 216 -16.32 13.00 -5.89
CA PRO A 216 -17.47 13.75 -5.36
C PRO A 216 -18.50 14.07 -6.45
N SER A 217 -18.00 14.38 -7.64
CA SER A 217 -18.77 14.62 -8.87
C SER A 217 -18.36 13.58 -9.91
N LEU A 218 -19.36 12.90 -10.47
CA LEU A 218 -19.16 11.89 -11.51
C LEU A 218 -19.95 12.31 -12.76
N ASP A 219 -19.25 12.42 -13.88
CA ASP A 219 -19.86 12.53 -15.20
C ASP A 219 -19.87 11.14 -15.85
N ASN A 220 -21.07 10.66 -16.21
CA ASN A 220 -21.24 9.35 -16.84
C ASN A 220 -20.51 9.24 -18.19
N ASN A 221 -20.22 10.38 -18.85
CA ASN A 221 -19.45 10.41 -20.10
C ASN A 221 -17.97 10.07 -19.89
N TRP A 222 -17.45 10.14 -18.65
CA TRP A 222 -16.09 9.73 -18.32
C TRP A 222 -15.95 8.20 -18.25
N ILE A 223 -17.05 7.46 -18.15
CA ILE A 223 -17.04 5.99 -18.09
C ILE A 223 -16.88 5.45 -19.51
N ILE A 224 -15.66 5.04 -19.85
CA ILE A 224 -15.28 4.60 -21.20
C ILE A 224 -15.50 3.09 -21.42
N LYS A 225 -15.68 2.32 -20.35
CA LYS A 225 -16.01 0.89 -20.40
C LYS A 225 -17.01 0.55 -19.31
N LYS A 226 -18.04 -0.23 -19.67
CA LYS A 226 -19.06 -0.79 -18.78
C LYS A 226 -18.97 -2.30 -18.89
#